data_AF-A0A2M8PMJ3-F1
#
_entry.id   AF-A0A2M8PMJ3-F1
#
_cell.length_a   1.000
_cell.length_b   1.000
_cell.length_c   1.000
_cell.angle_alpha   90.00
_cell.angle_beta   90.00
_cell.angle_gamma   90.00
#
_symmetry.space_group_name_H-M   'P 1'
#
loop_
_entity.id
_entity.type
_entity.pdbx_description
1 polymer ?
#
loop_
_entity_poly.entity_id
_entity_poly.type
_entity_poly.pdbx_seq_one_letter_code
_entity_poly.pdbx_strand_id
1 'polypeptide(L)'
;AAFSVINITRKIVGEQKQQIGTLKALGASRLELIYMYVGIAFGYGIIGVIPGLMVGIPLGYYLADYLAPEVNTILTRFEYSVSAILVGIALGLIVPVFAAMIPTIMGTRITILEAITDKGIDYDYNNSLIAALIRHLPLPIDIKMALHNVNKKKMRLALTVAALTLAVGSYIAILTVFNAIGEQVGSKLSALSASHVRSVDLPQEIFAPNQPLVPYTNNFNTNQVFVGPFNNIGLPILLATYAINNNEVVVSQAYAEQTDVTTGDVIQLSIGSNTIWFRVVGIA
;
A
#
# COMPACT_ATOMS: atom_id res chain seq x y z
N ALA A 1 11.25 16.34 14.22
CA ALA A 1 11.82 17.67 14.58
C ALA A 1 13.01 17.57 15.55
N ALA A 2 12.83 17.00 16.75
CA ALA A 2 13.89 16.96 17.78
C ALA A 2 15.21 16.32 17.29
N PHE A 3 15.14 15.22 16.53
CA PHE A 3 16.34 14.59 15.94
C PHE A 3 17.12 15.53 15.01
N SER A 4 16.43 16.31 14.17
CA SER A 4 17.05 17.26 13.25
C SER A 4 17.76 18.38 14.02
N VAL A 5 17.11 18.92 15.05
CA VAL A 5 17.72 19.92 15.96
C VAL A 5 18.97 19.34 16.60
N ILE A 6 18.90 18.11 17.15
CA ILE A 6 20.06 17.43 17.74
C ILE A 6 21.22 17.36 16.72
N ASN A 7 20.95 16.94 15.49
CA ASN A 7 22.00 16.78 14.48
C ASN A 7 22.63 18.12 14.07
N ILE A 8 21.81 19.15 13.88
CA ILE A 8 22.28 20.49 13.54
C ILE A 8 23.10 21.07 14.70
N THR A 9 22.61 20.99 15.93
CA THR A 9 23.34 21.48 17.10
C THR A 9 24.64 20.70 17.31
N ARG A 10 24.66 19.38 17.11
CA ARG A 10 25.90 18.59 17.12
C ARG A 10 26.91 19.11 16.10
N LYS A 11 26.45 19.42 14.89
CA LYS A 11 27.29 19.95 13.82
C LYS A 11 27.84 21.34 14.17
N ILE A 12 26.97 22.28 14.55
CA ILE A 12 27.34 23.66 14.91
C ILE A 12 28.36 23.65 16.05
N VAL A 13 28.09 22.89 17.12
CA VAL A 13 29.00 22.82 18.27
C VAL A 13 30.34 22.17 17.88
N GLY A 14 30.33 21.21 16.96
CA GLY A 14 31.54 20.62 16.39
C GLY A 14 32.34 21.59 15.52
N GLU A 15 31.69 22.44 14.72
CA GLU A 15 32.34 23.45 13.88
C GLU A 15 32.89 24.62 14.73
N GLN A 16 32.26 24.92 15.85
CA GLN A 16 32.63 26.02 16.75
C GLN A 16 33.54 25.60 17.91
N LYS A 17 34.16 24.41 17.87
CA LYS A 17 35.05 23.93 18.93
C LYS A 17 36.17 24.93 19.28
N GLN A 18 36.81 25.51 18.26
CA GLN A 18 37.88 26.49 18.47
C GLN A 18 37.36 27.77 19.16
N GLN A 19 36.18 28.25 18.78
CA GLN A 19 35.55 29.42 19.42
C GLN A 19 35.23 29.15 20.90
N ILE A 20 34.70 27.96 21.20
CA ILE A 20 34.45 27.50 22.57
C ILE A 20 35.77 27.42 23.36
N GLY A 21 36.85 26.95 22.73
CA GLY A 21 38.20 26.92 23.30
C GLY A 21 38.72 28.31 23.66
N THR A 22 38.56 29.28 22.75
CA THR A 22 38.96 30.68 22.97
C THR A 22 38.16 31.33 24.11
N LEU A 23 36.84 31.10 24.16
CA LEU A 23 35.99 31.61 25.25
C LEU A 23 36.41 31.03 26.60
N LYS A 24 36.71 29.73 26.67
CA LYS A 24 37.22 29.09 27.90
C LYS A 24 38.60 29.62 28.30
N ALA A 25 39.47 29.93 27.34
CA ALA A 25 40.78 30.55 27.61
C ALA A 25 40.65 31.96 28.19
N LEU A 26 39.57 32.68 27.85
CA LEU A 26 39.20 33.97 28.45
C LEU A 26 38.51 33.84 29.82
N GLY A 27 38.32 32.61 30.32
CA GLY A 27 37.73 32.35 31.65
C GLY A 27 36.24 32.01 31.63
N ALA A 28 35.61 31.83 30.47
CA ALA A 28 34.20 31.44 30.41
C ALA A 28 33.96 30.07 31.06
N SER A 29 32.98 30.01 31.95
CA SER A 29 32.55 28.78 32.60
C SER A 29 31.75 27.89 31.65
N ARG A 30 31.70 26.60 31.97
CA ARG A 30 30.93 25.63 31.19
C ARG A 30 29.42 25.93 31.20
N LEU A 31 28.90 26.43 32.31
CA LEU A 31 27.48 26.76 32.45
C LEU A 31 27.12 27.98 31.61
N GLU A 32 27.96 29.02 31.58
CA GLU A 32 27.74 30.20 30.72
C GLU A 32 27.65 29.81 29.24
N LEU A 33 28.52 28.92 28.77
CA LEU A 33 28.47 28.40 27.42
C LEU A 33 27.17 27.61 27.16
N ILE A 34 26.75 26.77 28.11
CA ILE A 34 25.49 26.02 27.97
C ILE A 34 24.30 26.99 27.89
N TYR A 35 24.21 28.00 28.76
CA TYR A 35 23.14 28.98 28.73
C TYR A 35 23.12 29.79 27.43
N MET A 36 24.29 30.18 26.91
CA MET A 36 24.40 30.89 25.64
C MET A 36 23.80 30.07 24.49
N TYR A 37 24.22 28.81 24.33
CA TYR A 37 23.74 27.95 23.23
C TYR A 37 22.28 27.51 23.40
N VAL A 38 21.84 27.26 24.63
CA VAL A 38 20.42 26.97 24.93
C VAL A 38 19.55 28.20 24.67
N GLY A 39 20.03 29.40 25.00
CA GLY A 39 19.36 30.67 24.70
C GLY A 39 19.20 30.90 23.20
N ILE A 40 20.22 30.58 22.40
CA ILE A 40 20.13 30.60 20.94
C ILE A 40 19.04 29.63 20.45
N ALA A 41 18.99 28.40 21.00
CA ALA A 41 17.95 27.42 20.64
C ALA A 41 16.53 27.90 21.00
N PHE A 42 16.38 28.57 22.14
CA PHE A 42 15.12 29.19 22.55
C PHE A 42 14.71 30.32 21.60
N GLY A 43 15.66 31.18 21.19
CA GLY A 43 15.42 32.22 20.19
C GLY A 43 14.93 31.65 18.85
N TYR A 44 15.52 30.56 18.38
CA TYR A 44 15.02 29.83 17.20
C TYR A 44 13.62 29.25 17.41
N GLY A 45 13.29 28.81 18.62
CA GLY A 45 11.94 28.38 18.99
C GLY A 45 10.92 29.52 18.82
N ILE A 46 11.21 30.72 19.34
CA ILE A 46 10.34 31.89 19.19
C ILE A 46 10.12 32.22 17.71
N ILE A 47 11.21 32.29 16.94
CA ILE A 47 11.15 32.61 15.51
C ILE A 47 10.37 31.53 14.74
N GLY A 48 10.43 30.26 15.17
CA GLY A 48 9.72 29.15 14.53
C GLY A 48 8.24 29.05 14.88
N VAL A 49 7.83 29.45 16.08
CA VAL A 49 6.44 29.39 16.53
C VAL A 49 5.54 30.34 15.72
N ILE A 50 6.03 31.54 15.40
CA ILE A 50 5.27 32.55 14.64
C ILE A 50 4.78 32.01 13.28
N PRO A 51 5.66 31.57 12.35
CA PRO A 51 5.22 30.99 11.08
C PRO A 51 4.50 29.66 11.29
N GLY A 52 4.87 28.88 12.32
CA GLY A 52 4.21 27.63 12.66
C GLY A 52 2.72 27.80 12.98
N LEU A 53 2.36 28.85 13.74
CA LEU A 53 0.96 29.18 14.02
C LEU A 53 0.26 29.77 12.79
N MET A 54 0.92 30.70 12.09
CA MET A 54 0.36 31.34 10.89
C MET A 54 -0.02 30.32 9.82
N VAL A 55 0.79 29.28 9.64
CA VAL A 55 0.56 28.23 8.63
C VAL A 55 -0.24 27.06 9.22
N GLY A 56 -0.01 26.69 10.48
CA GLY A 56 -0.62 25.52 11.10
C GLY A 56 -2.12 25.64 11.34
N ILE A 57 -2.61 26.83 11.72
CA ILE A 57 -4.03 27.07 11.94
C ILE A 57 -4.85 26.87 10.64
N PRO A 58 -4.53 27.53 9.51
CA PRO A 58 -5.31 27.36 8.28
C PRO A 58 -5.18 25.95 7.68
N LEU A 59 -4.02 25.30 7.80
CA LEU A 59 -3.85 23.90 7.39
C LEU A 59 -4.69 22.94 8.23
N GLY A 60 -4.74 23.15 9.55
CA GLY A 60 -5.57 22.35 10.44
C GLY A 60 -7.06 22.48 10.10
N TYR A 61 -7.51 23.69 9.75
CA TYR A 61 -8.87 23.92 9.27
C TYR A 61 -9.13 23.17 7.96
N TYR A 62 -8.25 23.31 6.96
CA TYR A 62 -8.41 22.65 5.66
C TYR A 62 -8.45 21.12 5.78
N LEU A 63 -7.61 20.56 6.65
CA LEU A 63 -7.56 19.13 6.88
C LEU A 63 -8.81 18.62 7.61
N ALA A 64 -9.33 19.39 8.58
CA ALA A 64 -10.56 19.05 9.27
C ALA A 64 -11.77 19.07 8.32
N ASP A 65 -11.86 20.08 7.46
CA ASP A 65 -12.91 20.20 6.45
C ASP A 65 -12.87 19.04 5.44
N TYR A 66 -11.67 18.66 4.99
CA TYR A 66 -11.49 17.54 4.07
C TYR A 66 -11.89 16.19 4.68
N LEU A 67 -11.65 15.98 5.97
CA LEU A 67 -11.95 14.72 6.66
C LEU A 67 -13.40 14.65 7.16
N ALA A 68 -14.12 15.77 7.28
CA ALA A 68 -15.50 15.86 7.74
C ALA A 68 -16.47 14.85 7.09
N PRO A 69 -16.44 14.68 5.75
CA PRO A 69 -17.40 13.80 5.07
C PRO A 69 -17.14 12.31 5.34
N GLU A 70 -15.89 11.92 5.57
CA GLU A 70 -15.53 10.51 5.79
C GLU A 70 -15.92 10.02 7.19
N VAL A 71 -15.90 10.89 8.19
CA VAL A 71 -16.27 10.56 9.58
C VAL A 71 -17.76 10.78 9.89
N ASN A 72 -18.60 10.99 8.87
CA ASN A 72 -20.05 11.21 9.01
C ASN A 72 -20.42 12.29 10.04
N THR A 73 -19.53 13.28 10.23
CA THR A 73 -19.70 14.34 11.22
C THR A 73 -19.79 15.66 10.49
N ILE A 74 -20.93 16.35 10.62
CA ILE A 74 -21.11 17.69 10.06
C ILE A 74 -20.27 18.65 10.90
N LEU A 75 -19.24 19.25 10.32
CA LEU A 75 -18.45 20.31 10.94
C LEU A 75 -19.28 21.59 11.00
N THR A 76 -20.15 21.68 12.01
CA THR A 76 -21.08 22.81 12.14
C THR A 76 -20.35 24.11 12.50
N ARG A 77 -19.21 24.04 13.20
CA ARG A 77 -18.29 25.15 13.49
C ARG A 77 -16.88 24.61 13.83
N PHE A 78 -15.85 25.08 13.13
CA PHE A 78 -14.46 24.89 13.57
C PHE A 78 -14.19 25.84 14.73
N GLU A 79 -14.17 25.32 15.95
CA GLU A 79 -13.92 26.12 17.14
C GLU A 79 -12.41 26.19 17.41
N TYR A 80 -11.88 27.41 17.45
CA TYR A 80 -10.47 27.63 17.77
C TYR A 80 -10.24 27.29 19.24
N SER A 81 -9.65 26.13 19.49
CA SER A 81 -9.24 25.74 20.83
C SER A 81 -8.03 26.56 21.28
N VAL A 82 -8.27 27.56 22.12
CA VAL A 82 -7.21 28.39 22.73
C VAL A 82 -6.21 27.54 23.50
N SER A 83 -6.68 26.46 24.14
CA SER A 83 -5.80 25.51 24.84
C SER A 83 -4.87 24.77 23.88
N ALA A 84 -5.34 24.36 22.69
CA ALA A 84 -4.50 23.73 21.68
C ALA A 84 -3.40 24.67 21.17
N ILE A 85 -3.72 25.96 20.95
CA ILE A 85 -2.75 26.97 20.54
C ILE A 85 -1.69 27.19 21.63
N LEU A 86 -2.11 27.32 22.89
CA LEU A 86 -1.19 27.47 24.03
C LEU A 86 -0.26 26.27 24.19
N VAL A 87 -0.79 25.05 24.07
CA VAL A 87 0.02 23.82 24.10
C VAL A 87 0.97 23.78 22.91
N GLY A 88 0.54 24.18 21.72
CA GLY A 88 1.38 24.27 20.52
C GLY A 88 2.55 25.24 20.69
N ILE A 89 2.29 26.43 21.26
CA ILE A 89 3.32 27.42 21.59
C ILE A 89 4.29 26.84 22.63
N ALA A 90 3.78 26.27 23.72
CA ALA A 90 4.60 25.69 24.78
C ALA A 90 5.52 24.60 24.24
N LEU A 91 4.98 23.66 23.45
CA LEU A 91 5.76 22.60 22.81
C LEU A 91 6.76 23.16 21.79
N GLY A 92 6.37 24.17 21.01
CA GLY A 92 7.24 24.83 20.04
C GLY A 92 8.45 25.51 20.66
N LEU A 93 8.35 25.97 21.91
CA LEU A 93 9.46 26.57 22.67
C LEU A 93 10.28 25.53 23.46
N ILE A 94 9.61 24.56 24.07
CA ILE A 94 10.23 23.57 24.95
C ILE A 94 11.05 22.56 24.13
N VAL A 95 10.49 22.05 23.03
CA VAL A 95 11.13 20.97 22.26
C VAL A 95 12.52 21.34 21.71
N PRO A 96 12.75 22.52 21.11
CA PRO A 96 14.08 22.93 20.65
C PRO A 96 15.11 23.03 21.78
N VAL A 97 14.70 23.55 22.94
CA VAL A 97 15.55 23.69 24.13
C VAL A 97 16.01 22.31 24.63
N PHE A 98 15.08 21.38 24.82
CA PHE A 98 15.40 20.02 25.25
C PHE A 98 16.26 19.28 24.21
N ALA A 99 15.98 19.46 22.93
CA ALA A 99 16.75 18.86 21.85
C ALA A 99 18.20 19.40 21.77
N ALA A 100 18.40 20.71 22.02
CA ALA A 100 19.71 21.33 22.02
C ALA A 100 20.51 21.05 23.31
N MET A 101 19.86 20.69 24.42
CA MET A 101 20.51 20.53 25.71
C MET A 101 21.59 19.43 25.69
N ILE A 102 21.24 18.22 25.23
CA ILE A 102 22.18 17.09 25.16
C ILE A 102 23.44 17.44 24.34
N PRO A 103 23.34 17.86 23.06
CA PRO A 103 24.53 18.12 22.26
C PRO A 103 25.36 19.31 22.78
N THR A 104 24.71 20.32 23.36
CA THR A 104 25.41 21.47 23.97
C THR A 104 26.22 21.03 25.20
N ILE A 105 25.62 20.23 26.10
CA ILE A 105 26.31 19.71 27.27
C ILE A 105 27.51 18.86 26.88
N MET A 106 27.39 18.04 25.82
CA MET A 106 28.46 17.19 25.33
C MET A 106 29.57 18.01 24.67
N GLY A 107 29.24 18.95 23.78
CA GLY A 107 30.26 19.71 23.06
C GLY A 107 30.95 20.79 23.91
N THR A 108 30.31 21.28 24.99
CA THR A 108 30.98 22.14 25.98
C THR A 108 31.94 21.39 26.91
N ARG A 109 32.05 20.05 26.84
CA ARG A 109 33.03 19.29 27.65
C ARG A 109 34.46 19.35 27.10
N ILE A 110 34.66 19.85 25.90
CA ILE A 110 35.95 19.87 25.22
C ILE A 110 36.95 20.75 25.99
N THR A 111 38.17 20.26 26.17
CA THR A 111 39.22 21.01 26.90
C THR A 111 39.86 22.09 26.04
N ILE A 112 40.52 23.08 26.66
CA ILE A 112 41.23 24.14 25.93
C ILE A 112 42.30 23.52 25.02
N LEU A 113 43.07 22.56 25.55
CA LEU A 113 44.09 21.86 24.79
C LEU A 113 43.47 21.14 23.59
N GLU A 114 42.44 20.32 23.81
CA GLU A 114 41.76 19.57 22.76
C GLU A 114 41.16 20.48 21.68
N ALA A 115 40.61 21.64 22.04
CA ALA A 115 40.08 22.61 21.08
C ALA A 115 41.16 23.25 20.19
N ILE A 116 42.39 23.41 20.71
CA ILE A 116 43.54 23.99 19.98
C ILE A 116 44.30 22.89 19.22
N THR A 117 44.38 21.68 19.76
CA THR A 117 45.14 20.55 19.22
C THR A 117 44.33 19.62 18.34
N ASP A 118 43.04 19.90 18.05
CA ASP A 118 42.17 19.09 17.19
C ASP A 118 42.73 19.03 15.75
N LYS A 119 43.79 18.25 15.56
CA LYS A 119 44.33 17.81 14.28
C LYS A 119 43.64 16.52 13.88
N GLY A 120 42.31 16.44 13.93
CA GLY A 120 41.45 15.52 13.15
C GLY A 120 41.77 14.02 13.13
N ILE A 121 42.66 13.50 13.97
CA ILE A 121 43.10 12.10 13.94
C ILE A 121 43.00 11.50 15.35
N ASP A 122 41.78 11.15 15.73
CA ASP A 122 41.55 10.21 16.83
C ASP A 122 42.00 8.81 16.38
N TYR A 123 43.21 8.42 16.78
CA TYR A 123 43.70 7.04 16.67
C TYR A 123 43.01 6.15 17.72
N ASP A 124 41.71 5.92 17.54
CA ASP A 124 41.00 4.90 18.29
C ASP A 124 41.41 3.53 17.74
N TYR A 125 42.46 2.95 18.34
CA TYR A 125 43.02 1.64 18.01
C TYR A 125 42.10 0.55 18.58
N ASN A 126 40.91 0.41 18.01
CA ASN A 126 39.98 -0.63 18.41
C ASN A 126 40.40 -1.98 17.78
N ASN A 127 40.91 -2.90 18.60
CA ASN A 127 41.34 -4.26 18.25
C ASN A 127 40.18 -5.19 17.87
N SER A 128 39.50 -4.90 16.77
CA SER A 128 38.41 -5.76 16.30
C SER A 128 38.93 -7.06 15.68
N LEU A 129 38.31 -8.20 16.03
CA LEU A 129 38.57 -9.53 15.44
C LEU A 129 38.55 -9.54 13.91
N ILE A 130 37.74 -8.68 13.30
CA ILE A 130 37.66 -8.52 11.85
C ILE A 130 38.94 -7.88 11.31
N ALA A 131 39.56 -6.96 12.06
CA ALA A 131 40.87 -6.39 11.70
C ALA A 131 41.99 -7.44 11.74
N ALA A 132 41.89 -8.44 12.64
CA ALA A 132 42.81 -9.57 12.67
C ALA A 132 42.64 -10.49 11.46
N LEU A 133 41.40 -10.81 11.08
CA LEU A 133 41.09 -11.64 9.90
C LEU A 133 41.52 -10.96 8.59
N ILE A 134 41.27 -9.65 8.46
CA ILE A 134 41.68 -8.84 7.30
C ILE A 134 43.22 -8.74 7.21
N ARG A 135 43.94 -8.88 8.32
CA ARG A 135 45.40 -8.77 8.34
C ARG A 135 46.08 -9.88 7.55
N HIS A 136 45.47 -11.07 7.51
CA HIS A 136 46.00 -12.25 6.83
C HIS A 136 45.64 -12.36 5.34
N LEU A 137 44.73 -11.54 4.83
CA LEU A 137 44.46 -11.52 3.39
C LEU A 137 45.48 -10.62 2.66
N PRO A 138 46.05 -11.08 1.52
CA PRO A 138 46.91 -10.27 0.66
C PRO A 138 46.07 -9.30 -0.18
N LEU A 139 45.44 -8.34 0.48
CA LEU A 139 44.63 -7.29 -0.16
C LEU A 139 45.45 -6.00 -0.32
N PRO A 140 45.24 -5.25 -1.41
CA PRO A 140 45.80 -3.92 -1.57
C PRO A 140 45.35 -2.97 -0.45
N ILE A 141 46.20 -1.99 -0.11
CA ILE A 141 46.06 -1.10 1.05
C ILE A 141 44.68 -0.40 1.10
N ASP A 142 44.16 0.02 -0.06
CA ASP A 142 42.93 0.80 -0.16
C ASP A 142 41.69 -0.01 0.24
N ILE A 143 41.63 -1.29 -0.16
CA ILE A 143 40.54 -2.21 0.21
C ILE A 143 40.59 -2.48 1.71
N LYS A 144 41.79 -2.62 2.27
CA LYS A 144 42.00 -2.82 3.71
C LYS A 144 41.46 -1.65 4.53
N MET A 145 41.74 -0.43 4.08
CA MET A 145 41.26 0.80 4.71
C MET A 145 39.75 0.96 4.57
N ALA A 146 39.18 0.68 3.40
CA ALA A 146 37.73 0.72 3.16
C ALA A 146 36.97 -0.28 4.06
N LEU A 147 37.47 -1.52 4.15
CA LEU A 147 36.86 -2.59 4.94
C LEU A 147 36.99 -2.36 6.46
N HIS A 148 38.08 -1.73 6.89
CA HIS A 148 38.21 -1.29 8.28
C HIS A 148 37.21 -0.17 8.61
N ASN A 149 36.88 0.70 7.65
CA ASN A 149 35.94 1.81 7.83
C ASN A 149 34.49 1.31 8.02
N VAL A 150 34.11 0.25 7.31
CA VAL A 150 32.86 -0.50 7.48
C VAL A 150 32.74 -0.98 8.94
N ASN A 151 33.81 -1.55 9.48
CA ASN A 151 33.84 -2.06 10.85
C ASN A 151 33.87 -0.97 11.93
N LYS A 152 34.42 0.22 11.66
CA LYS A 152 34.35 1.36 12.59
C LYS A 152 32.93 1.93 12.73
N LYS A 153 32.10 1.85 11.67
CA LYS A 153 30.74 2.41 11.65
C LYS A 153 29.64 1.34 11.74
N LYS A 154 29.78 0.35 12.62
CA LYS A 154 28.87 -0.81 12.78
C LYS A 154 27.39 -0.44 12.86
N MET A 155 27.08 0.62 13.61
CA MET A 155 25.69 1.08 13.78
C MET A 155 25.07 1.59 12.49
N ARG A 156 25.84 2.34 11.68
CA ARG A 156 25.36 2.88 10.41
C ARG A 156 25.05 1.73 9.44
N LEU A 157 25.94 0.75 9.36
CA LEU A 157 25.76 -0.42 8.50
C LEU A 157 24.59 -1.30 8.93
N ALA A 158 24.50 -1.61 10.22
CA ALA A 158 23.38 -2.39 10.75
C ALA A 158 22.03 -1.71 10.42
N LEU A 159 21.96 -0.39 10.58
CA LEU A 159 20.73 0.37 10.31
C LEU A 159 20.38 0.40 8.82
N THR A 160 21.36 0.59 7.93
CA THR A 160 21.11 0.55 6.47
C THR A 160 20.74 -0.84 5.99
N VAL A 161 21.39 -1.88 6.51
CA VAL A 161 21.07 -3.28 6.16
C VAL A 161 19.67 -3.59 6.65
N ALA A 162 19.36 -3.33 7.93
CA ALA A 162 18.03 -3.55 8.48
C ALA A 162 16.94 -2.82 7.69
N ALA A 163 17.17 -1.56 7.31
CA ALA A 163 16.22 -0.80 6.49
C ALA A 163 15.97 -1.45 5.13
N LEU A 164 17.03 -1.94 4.45
CA LEU A 164 16.90 -2.65 3.19
C LEU A 164 16.13 -3.97 3.34
N THR A 165 16.44 -4.75 4.38
CA THR A 165 15.73 -6.01 4.64
C THR A 165 14.25 -5.77 4.94
N LEU A 166 13.94 -4.73 5.71
CA LEU A 166 12.57 -4.36 6.04
C LEU A 166 11.81 -3.92 4.79
N ALA A 167 12.43 -3.11 3.93
CA ALA A 167 11.84 -2.69 2.65
C ALA A 167 11.53 -3.88 1.74
N VAL A 168 12.49 -4.78 1.54
CA VAL A 168 12.31 -5.97 0.71
C VAL A 168 11.26 -6.91 1.32
N GLY A 169 11.28 -7.10 2.64
CA GLY A 169 10.29 -7.91 3.35
C GLY A 169 8.87 -7.37 3.24
N SER A 170 8.69 -6.04 3.41
CA SER A 170 7.40 -5.39 3.23
C SER A 170 6.89 -5.54 1.80
N TYR A 171 7.75 -5.42 0.79
CA TYR A 171 7.36 -5.62 -0.60
C TYR A 171 6.88 -7.05 -0.86
N ILE A 172 7.62 -8.06 -0.41
CA ILE A 172 7.22 -9.46 -0.56
C ILE A 172 5.91 -9.74 0.19
N ALA A 173 5.73 -9.20 1.40
CA ALA A 173 4.49 -9.37 2.16
C ALA A 173 3.27 -8.80 1.42
N ILE A 174 3.41 -7.61 0.81
CA ILE A 174 2.36 -7.00 -0.01
C ILE A 174 2.02 -7.89 -1.21
N LEU A 175 3.03 -8.40 -1.93
CA LEU A 175 2.80 -9.32 -3.05
C LEU A 175 2.03 -10.58 -2.64
N THR A 176 2.36 -11.16 -1.49
CA THR A 176 1.66 -12.34 -0.96
C THR A 176 0.18 -12.05 -0.70
N VAL A 177 -0.15 -10.87 -0.17
CA VAL A 177 -1.55 -10.47 0.07
C VAL A 177 -2.32 -10.35 -1.23
N PHE A 178 -1.74 -9.71 -2.26
CA PHE A 178 -2.39 -9.60 -3.57
C PHE A 178 -2.66 -10.97 -4.21
N ASN A 179 -1.70 -11.88 -4.12
CA ASN A 179 -1.87 -13.24 -4.64
C ASN A 179 -2.98 -14.01 -3.89
N ALA A 180 -3.02 -13.90 -2.56
CA ALA A 180 -4.04 -14.56 -1.73
C ALA A 180 -5.46 -14.05 -2.03
N ILE A 181 -5.62 -12.75 -2.31
CA ILE A 181 -6.91 -12.16 -2.72
C ILE A 181 -7.32 -12.72 -4.09
N GLY A 182 -6.40 -12.80 -5.05
CA GLY A 182 -6.67 -13.35 -6.38
C GLY A 182 -7.21 -14.78 -6.32
N GLU A 183 -6.60 -15.63 -5.50
CA GLU A 183 -7.05 -17.02 -5.29
C GLU A 183 -8.43 -17.10 -4.59
N GLN A 184 -8.69 -16.26 -3.59
CA GLN A 184 -10.00 -16.21 -2.92
C GLN A 184 -11.12 -15.73 -3.85
N VAL A 185 -10.85 -14.71 -4.66
CA VAL A 185 -11.84 -14.18 -5.61
C VAL A 185 -12.12 -15.20 -6.70
N GLY A 186 -11.09 -15.85 -7.26
CA GLY A 186 -11.25 -16.89 -8.27
C GLY A 186 -12.04 -18.11 -7.77
N SER A 187 -11.76 -18.58 -6.56
CA SER A 187 -12.49 -19.71 -5.95
C SER A 187 -13.96 -19.38 -5.63
N LYS A 188 -14.26 -18.14 -5.22
CA LYS A 188 -15.65 -17.70 -5.00
C LYS A 188 -16.40 -17.48 -6.32
N LEU A 189 -15.77 -16.90 -7.34
CA LEU A 189 -16.41 -16.72 -8.65
C LEU A 189 -16.73 -18.05 -9.32
N SER A 190 -15.80 -19.01 -9.29
CA SER A 190 -16.04 -20.35 -9.85
C SER A 190 -17.14 -21.11 -9.09
N ALA A 191 -17.20 -21.00 -7.77
CA ALA A 191 -18.30 -21.56 -6.97
C ALA A 191 -19.66 -20.91 -7.27
N LEU A 192 -19.69 -19.60 -7.56
CA LEU A 192 -20.91 -18.89 -7.95
C LEU A 192 -21.35 -19.27 -9.38
N SER A 193 -20.41 -19.34 -10.33
CA SER A 193 -20.70 -19.78 -11.71
C SER A 193 -21.16 -21.25 -11.79
N ALA A 194 -20.70 -22.12 -10.89
CA ALA A 194 -21.12 -23.53 -10.85
C ALA A 194 -22.55 -23.75 -10.32
N SER A 195 -23.16 -22.75 -9.67
CA SER A 195 -24.52 -22.86 -9.10
C SER A 195 -25.66 -22.58 -10.08
N HIS A 196 -25.38 -21.98 -11.24
CA HIS A 196 -26.41 -21.50 -12.18
C HIS A 196 -26.29 -22.07 -13.60
N VAL A 197 -25.38 -23.01 -13.86
CA VAL A 197 -25.28 -23.70 -15.16
C VAL A 197 -25.54 -25.19 -14.93
N ARG A 198 -26.79 -25.62 -15.11
CA ARG A 198 -27.14 -27.04 -15.26
C ARG A 198 -27.03 -27.41 -16.73
N SER A 199 -25.97 -28.14 -17.10
CA SER A 199 -25.92 -28.84 -18.38
C SER A 199 -26.84 -30.06 -18.30
N VAL A 200 -27.91 -30.07 -19.09
CA VAL A 200 -28.80 -31.23 -19.25
C VAL A 200 -28.39 -31.97 -20.52
N ASP A 201 -27.81 -33.14 -20.38
CA ASP A 201 -27.56 -34.05 -21.51
C ASP A 201 -28.88 -34.72 -21.90
N LEU A 202 -29.32 -34.49 -23.14
CA LEU A 202 -30.51 -35.14 -23.70
C LEU A 202 -30.20 -36.63 -23.96
N PRO A 203 -31.04 -37.58 -23.49
CA PRO A 203 -30.87 -39.00 -23.82
C PRO A 203 -31.05 -39.22 -25.33
N GLN A 204 -30.14 -39.97 -25.95
CA GLN A 204 -30.05 -40.19 -27.40
C GLN A 204 -31.21 -40.98 -28.05
N GLU A 205 -32.27 -41.33 -27.31
CA GLU A 205 -33.27 -42.31 -27.77
C GLU A 205 -34.50 -41.72 -28.50
N ILE A 206 -34.61 -40.40 -28.73
CA ILE A 206 -35.81 -39.80 -29.37
C ILE A 206 -35.73 -39.79 -30.92
N PHE A 207 -34.69 -40.36 -31.53
CA PHE A 207 -34.57 -40.43 -32.99
C PHE A 207 -34.98 -41.80 -33.52
N ALA A 208 -36.25 -41.96 -33.92
CA ALA A 208 -36.66 -43.08 -34.77
C ALA A 208 -36.03 -42.91 -36.18
N PRO A 209 -35.21 -43.85 -36.67
CA PRO A 209 -34.59 -43.74 -37.97
C PRO A 209 -35.65 -43.99 -39.04
N ASN A 210 -35.80 -43.07 -40.00
CA ASN A 210 -36.56 -43.21 -41.27
C ASN A 210 -37.98 -42.61 -41.38
N GLN A 211 -38.25 -41.43 -40.81
CA GLN A 211 -39.38 -40.61 -41.29
C GLN A 211 -38.86 -39.65 -42.39
N PRO A 212 -39.44 -39.63 -43.61
CA PRO A 212 -38.97 -38.77 -44.69
C PRO A 212 -39.26 -37.30 -44.37
N LEU A 213 -38.22 -36.48 -44.46
CA LEU A 213 -38.23 -35.06 -44.19
C LEU A 213 -39.00 -34.32 -45.32
N VAL A 214 -40.09 -33.61 -44.99
CA VAL A 214 -40.85 -32.80 -45.96
C VAL A 214 -40.31 -31.36 -45.94
N PRO A 215 -39.91 -30.77 -47.08
CA PRO A 215 -39.35 -29.42 -47.11
C PRO A 215 -40.44 -28.35 -46.94
N TYR A 216 -40.30 -27.51 -45.91
CA TYR A 216 -41.11 -26.31 -45.71
C TYR A 216 -40.31 -25.06 -46.09
N THR A 217 -40.95 -24.12 -46.80
CA THR A 217 -40.35 -22.84 -47.20
C THR A 217 -40.88 -21.74 -46.28
N ASN A 218 -40.02 -21.19 -45.42
CA ASN A 218 -40.29 -19.96 -44.69
C ASN A 218 -40.14 -18.76 -45.64
N ASN A 219 -41.14 -17.87 -45.69
CA ASN A 219 -41.20 -16.67 -46.54
C ASN A 219 -40.26 -15.52 -46.12
N PHE A 220 -39.25 -15.75 -45.30
CA PHE A 220 -38.20 -14.80 -44.96
C PHE A 220 -36.83 -15.47 -45.14
N ASN A 221 -36.25 -15.28 -46.32
CA ASN A 221 -34.88 -15.54 -46.74
C ASN A 221 -34.36 -17.00 -46.66
N THR A 222 -34.30 -17.61 -47.85
CA THR A 222 -33.40 -18.66 -48.33
C THR A 222 -32.47 -19.32 -47.32
N ASN A 223 -32.94 -20.38 -46.66
CA ASN A 223 -32.18 -21.61 -46.42
C ASN A 223 -33.16 -22.76 -46.16
N GLN A 224 -33.03 -23.85 -46.92
CA GLN A 224 -33.88 -25.03 -46.79
C GLN A 224 -33.51 -25.79 -45.50
N VAL A 225 -34.47 -25.93 -44.59
CA VAL A 225 -34.32 -26.74 -43.37
C VAL A 225 -35.32 -27.89 -43.42
N PHE A 226 -34.84 -29.09 -43.17
CA PHE A 226 -35.61 -30.33 -43.15
C PHE A 226 -36.17 -30.57 -41.74
N VAL A 227 -37.48 -30.79 -41.60
CA VAL A 227 -38.13 -30.81 -40.27
C VAL A 227 -39.06 -32.03 -40.13
N GLY A 228 -38.80 -32.88 -39.13
CA GLY A 228 -39.76 -33.85 -38.55
C GLY A 228 -40.78 -33.15 -37.63
N PRO A 229 -41.46 -33.80 -36.67
CA PRO A 229 -42.55 -33.18 -35.90
C PRO A 229 -42.02 -32.18 -34.87
N PHE A 230 -41.55 -31.02 -35.34
CA PHE A 230 -41.03 -29.92 -34.54
C PHE A 230 -41.88 -28.67 -34.78
N ASN A 231 -41.90 -27.79 -33.78
CA ASN A 231 -42.37 -26.43 -33.95
C ASN A 231 -41.40 -25.62 -34.85
N ASN A 232 -41.75 -24.37 -35.16
CA ASN A 232 -41.07 -23.47 -36.12
C ASN A 232 -39.58 -23.16 -35.83
N ILE A 233 -38.95 -23.79 -34.83
CA ILE A 233 -37.54 -23.62 -34.43
C ILE A 233 -36.79 -24.95 -34.23
N GLY A 234 -37.35 -26.10 -34.63
CA GLY A 234 -36.63 -27.37 -34.58
C GLY A 234 -36.41 -27.95 -33.17
N LEU A 235 -37.14 -27.46 -32.16
CA LEU A 235 -37.12 -28.01 -30.81
C LEU A 235 -38.24 -29.05 -30.65
N PRO A 236 -38.00 -30.19 -29.95
CA PRO A 236 -39.06 -31.14 -29.63
C PRO A 236 -40.24 -30.39 -29.00
N ILE A 237 -41.48 -30.72 -29.38
CA ILE A 237 -42.70 -30.10 -28.83
C ILE A 237 -42.76 -30.22 -27.30
N LEU A 238 -42.10 -31.23 -26.74
CA LEU A 238 -41.96 -31.38 -25.29
C LEU A 238 -41.18 -30.22 -24.64
N LEU A 239 -40.27 -29.55 -25.36
CA LEU A 239 -39.26 -28.65 -24.80
C LEU A 239 -39.61 -27.16 -24.95
N ALA A 240 -40.24 -26.73 -26.04
CA ALA A 240 -40.52 -25.31 -26.28
C ALA A 240 -41.82 -25.11 -27.07
N THR A 241 -42.51 -23.99 -26.82
CA THR A 241 -43.79 -23.66 -27.47
C THR A 241 -43.57 -22.68 -28.63
N TYR A 242 -42.84 -21.57 -28.42
CA TYR A 242 -42.36 -20.67 -29.49
C TYR A 242 -41.18 -19.80 -29.01
N ALA A 243 -40.40 -19.26 -29.95
CA ALA A 243 -39.34 -18.29 -29.67
C ALA A 243 -39.81 -16.85 -29.94
N ILE A 244 -39.38 -15.91 -29.11
CA ILE A 244 -39.71 -14.47 -29.24
C ILE A 244 -38.58 -13.74 -29.98
N ASN A 245 -37.31 -14.07 -29.67
CA ASN A 245 -36.09 -13.49 -30.23
C ASN A 245 -34.97 -14.54 -30.35
N ASN A 246 -33.83 -14.19 -30.96
CA ASN A 246 -32.72 -15.12 -31.25
C ASN A 246 -32.13 -15.89 -30.03
N ASN A 247 -32.35 -15.42 -28.79
CA ASN A 247 -31.82 -16.03 -27.57
C ASN A 247 -32.86 -16.14 -26.43
N GLU A 248 -34.16 -16.02 -26.74
CA GLU A 248 -35.25 -16.03 -25.77
C GLU A 248 -36.32 -17.04 -26.16
N VAL A 249 -36.66 -17.95 -25.25
CA VAL A 249 -37.59 -19.06 -25.50
C VAL A 249 -38.68 -19.15 -24.44
N VAL A 250 -39.89 -19.51 -24.89
CA VAL A 250 -41.01 -19.88 -24.01
C VAL A 250 -41.10 -21.40 -23.96
N VAL A 251 -41.03 -21.95 -22.75
CA VAL A 251 -40.89 -23.38 -22.47
C VAL A 251 -42.26 -23.99 -22.17
N SER A 252 -42.46 -25.27 -22.50
CA SER A 252 -43.74 -25.94 -22.23
C SER A 252 -43.97 -26.15 -20.73
N GLN A 253 -45.23 -26.06 -20.26
CA GLN A 253 -45.55 -26.34 -18.85
C GLN A 253 -45.11 -27.75 -18.40
N ALA A 254 -45.26 -28.76 -19.26
CA ALA A 254 -44.85 -30.13 -18.96
C ALA A 254 -43.34 -30.27 -18.73
N TYR A 255 -42.53 -29.50 -19.44
CA TYR A 255 -41.07 -29.49 -19.26
C TYR A 255 -40.63 -28.71 -18.03
N ALA A 256 -41.26 -27.57 -17.77
CA ALA A 256 -40.97 -26.76 -16.58
C ALA A 256 -41.22 -27.56 -15.29
N GLU A 257 -42.29 -28.36 -15.23
CA GLU A 257 -42.59 -29.22 -14.09
C GLU A 257 -41.62 -30.42 -13.96
N GLN A 258 -41.14 -30.97 -15.08
CA GLN A 258 -40.23 -32.13 -15.05
C GLN A 258 -38.78 -31.75 -14.74
N THR A 259 -38.35 -30.55 -15.11
CA THR A 259 -36.96 -30.08 -14.97
C THR A 259 -36.78 -28.96 -13.95
N ASP A 260 -37.86 -28.54 -13.29
CA ASP A 260 -37.89 -27.51 -12.25
C ASP A 260 -37.31 -26.16 -12.74
N VAL A 261 -37.56 -25.84 -14.01
CA VAL A 261 -37.05 -24.64 -14.69
C VAL A 261 -38.02 -23.49 -14.51
N THR A 262 -37.51 -22.32 -14.14
CA THR A 262 -38.31 -21.12 -13.86
C THR A 262 -38.02 -19.99 -14.84
N THR A 263 -38.95 -19.02 -14.93
CA THR A 263 -38.77 -17.83 -15.75
C THR A 263 -37.55 -17.03 -15.28
N GLY A 264 -36.58 -16.84 -16.17
CA GLY A 264 -35.29 -16.19 -15.87
C GLY A 264 -34.08 -17.11 -15.99
N ASP A 265 -34.30 -18.43 -15.99
CA ASP A 265 -33.23 -19.42 -16.11
C ASP A 265 -32.64 -19.47 -17.53
N VAL A 266 -31.38 -19.90 -17.63
CA VAL A 266 -30.68 -20.04 -18.91
C VAL A 266 -30.50 -21.53 -19.21
N ILE A 267 -31.05 -21.98 -20.33
CA ILE A 267 -30.96 -23.35 -20.81
C ILE A 267 -29.87 -23.43 -21.88
N GLN A 268 -29.05 -24.47 -21.78
CA GLN A 268 -28.03 -24.80 -22.75
C GLN A 268 -28.52 -25.95 -23.62
N LEU A 269 -28.57 -25.75 -24.94
CA LEU A 269 -28.89 -26.80 -25.91
C LEU A 269 -27.63 -27.15 -26.68
N SER A 270 -27.24 -28.42 -26.62
CA SER A 270 -26.09 -28.96 -27.36
C SER A 270 -26.58 -29.92 -28.43
N ILE A 271 -26.33 -29.60 -29.69
CA ILE A 271 -26.62 -30.48 -30.83
C ILE A 271 -25.27 -30.81 -31.50
N GLY A 272 -24.80 -32.03 -31.28
CA GLY A 272 -23.46 -32.44 -31.73
C GLY A 272 -22.37 -31.60 -31.05
N SER A 273 -21.56 -30.88 -31.82
CA SER A 273 -20.48 -30.01 -31.33
C SER A 273 -20.87 -28.55 -31.12
N ASN A 274 -22.13 -28.18 -31.42
CA ASN A 274 -22.60 -26.79 -31.31
C ASN A 274 -23.45 -26.60 -30.07
N THR A 275 -23.08 -25.62 -29.26
CA THR A 275 -23.81 -25.22 -28.05
C THR A 275 -24.45 -23.86 -28.25
N ILE A 276 -25.75 -23.76 -27.97
CA ILE A 276 -26.51 -22.51 -28.04
C ILE A 276 -27.20 -22.28 -26.70
N TRP A 277 -27.19 -21.01 -26.24
CA TRP A 277 -27.74 -20.59 -24.95
C TRP A 277 -29.04 -19.81 -25.15
N PHE A 278 -30.07 -20.19 -24.40
CA PHE A 278 -31.39 -19.56 -24.44
C PHE A 278 -31.82 -19.15 -23.03
N ARG A 279 -32.39 -17.95 -22.91
CA ARG A 279 -33.04 -17.48 -21.68
C ARG A 279 -34.52 -17.83 -21.71
N VAL A 280 -35.03 -18.36 -20.61
CA VAL A 280 -36.46 -18.66 -20.43
C VAL A 280 -37.19 -17.38 -20.05
N VAL A 281 -38.08 -16.92 -20.93
CA VAL A 281 -38.83 -15.66 -20.74
C VAL A 281 -40.29 -15.92 -20.34
N GLY A 282 -40.77 -17.15 -20.51
CA GLY A 282 -42.08 -17.57 -20.04
C GLY A 282 -42.28 -19.09 -20.10
N ILE A 283 -43.35 -19.54 -19.44
CA ILE A 283 -43.81 -20.93 -19.43
C ILE A 283 -45.25 -20.94 -19.98
N ALA A 284 -45.56 -21.79 -20.95
CA ALA A 284 -46.85 -21.85 -21.64
C ALA A 284 -47.33 -23.29 -21.89
#